data_AF-A0A072TF56-F1
#
_entry.id   AF-A0A072TF56-F1
#
_cell.length_a   1.000
_cell.length_b   1.000
_cell.length_c   1.000
_cell.angle_alpha   90.00
_cell.angle_beta   90.00
_cell.angle_gamma   90.00
#
_symmetry.space_group_name_H-M   'P 1'
#
loop_
_entity.id
_entity.type
_entity.pdbx_description
1 polymer ?
#
loop_
_entity_poly.entity_id
_entity_poly.type
_entity_poly.pdbx_seq_one_letter_code
_entity_poly.pdbx_strand_id
1 'polypeptide(L)' 'MVKVEHLISKRTHKQNTEIIAKAVDSAGNVQPEKVEDIWNLRGILNTSWHRIQLQVTDSYP' A
#
# COMPACT_ATOMS: atom_id res chain seq x y z
N MET A 1 5.69 -13.59 -5.36
CA MET A 1 6.14 -13.21 -4.01
C MET A 1 5.49 -11.88 -3.63
N VAL A 2 4.62 -11.87 -2.62
CA VAL A 2 4.06 -10.62 -2.08
C VAL A 2 5.07 -10.07 -1.09
N LYS A 3 5.54 -8.84 -1.30
CA LYS A 3 6.43 -8.17 -0.34
C LYS A 3 5.60 -7.12 0.39
N VAL A 4 5.29 -7.39 1.65
CA VAL A 4 4.69 -6.40 2.57
C VAL A 4 5.85 -5.74 3.31
N GLU A 5 6.03 -4.44 3.14
CA GLU A 5 7.03 -3.67 3.88
C GLU A 5 6.32 -2.89 5.00
N HIS A 6 6.84 -2.99 6.23
CA HIS A 6 6.29 -2.31 7.39
C HIS A 6 7.39 -1.46 8.04
N LEU A 7 7.20 -0.14 8.03
CA LEU A 7 8.06 0.83 8.71
C LEU A 7 7.36 1.29 10.00
N ILE A 8 7.83 0.82 11.17
CA ILE A 8 7.36 1.32 12.47
C ILE A 8 8.39 2.29 13.06
N SER A 9 7.96 3.52 13.34
CA SER A 9 8.70 4.52 14.12
C SER A 9 8.04 4.67 15.49
N LYS A 10 8.72 4.23 16.56
CA LYS A 10 8.22 4.35 17.95
C LYS A 10 8.15 5.84 18.36
N ARG A 11 6.96 6.45 18.39
CA ARG A 11 6.69 7.72 19.09
C ARG A 11 5.20 7.88 19.43
N THR A 12 4.90 8.19 20.70
CA THR A 12 3.57 8.33 21.32
C THR A 12 2.85 9.62 20.91
N HIS A 13 2.20 9.60 19.75
CA HIS A 13 1.14 10.53 19.32
C HIS A 13 0.18 9.76 18.40
N LYS A 14 -1.05 10.26 18.18
CA LYS A 14 -1.95 9.73 17.12
C LYS A 14 -1.18 9.70 15.79
N GLN A 15 -0.63 8.55 15.45
CA GLN A 15 0.20 8.36 14.28
C GLN A 15 -0.72 7.89 13.15
N ASN A 16 -0.93 8.76 12.17
CA ASN A 16 -1.46 8.31 10.88
C ASN A 16 -0.34 7.54 10.17
N THR A 17 -0.66 6.37 9.65
CA THR A 17 0.28 5.51 8.93
C THR A 17 -0.34 5.02 7.63
N GLU A 18 0.50 4.76 6.62
CA GLU A 18 0.08 4.19 5.34
C GLU A 18 0.63 2.77 5.22
N ILE A 19 -0.25 1.82 4.92
CA ILE A 19 0.15 0.47 4.50
C ILE A 19 0.03 0.38 3.00
N ILE A 20 1.11 -0.07 2.35
CA ILE A 20 1.18 -0.26 0.90
C ILE A 20 1.43 -1.74 0.62
N ALA A 21 0.68 -2.32 -0.32
CA ALA A 21 0.89 -3.68 -0.80
C ALA A 21 1.27 -3.69 -2.29
N LYS A 22 2.31 -4.47 -2.62
CA LYS A 22 2.71 -4.77 -4.00
C LYS A 22 3.20 -6.22 -4.16
N ALA A 23 3.12 -6.74 -5.38
CA ALA A 23 3.57 -8.08 -5.74
C ALA A 23 4.53 -8.10 -6.93
N VAL A 24 5.36 -9.15 -6.97
CA VAL A 24 6.18 -9.54 -8.12
C VAL A 24 5.94 -11.03 -8.39
N ASP A 25 5.73 -11.43 -9.64
CA ASP A 25 5.56 -12.84 -10.02
C ASP A 25 6.90 -13.51 -10.41
N SER A 26 6.85 -14.79 -10.81
CA SER A 26 8.05 -15.54 -11.22
C SER A 26 8.63 -15.10 -12.57
N ALA A 27 7.86 -14.38 -13.38
CA ALA A 27 8.32 -13.82 -14.65
C ALA A 27 8.90 -12.40 -14.51
N GLY A 28 8.88 -11.84 -13.29
CA GLY A 28 9.39 -10.50 -13.01
C GLY A 28 8.39 -9.39 -13.32
N ASN A 29 7.10 -9.70 -13.55
CA ASN A 29 6.08 -8.67 -13.70
C ASN A 29 5.86 -7.97 -12.36
N VAL A 30 5.72 -6.64 -12.42
CA VAL A 30 5.53 -5.78 -11.24
C VAL A 30 4.26 -4.94 -11.38
N GLN A 31 3.66 -4.59 -10.25
CA GLN A 31 2.54 -3.65 -10.23
C GLN A 31 3.03 -2.19 -10.39
N PRO A 32 2.33 -1.34 -11.15
CA PRO A 32 2.63 0.09 -11.25
C PRO A 32 2.35 0.79 -9.92
N GLU A 33 3.07 1.88 -9.65
CA GLU A 33 2.95 2.58 -8.35
C GLU A 33 1.68 3.43 -8.25
N LYS A 34 1.27 4.05 -9.36
CA LYS A 34 0.27 5.11 -9.44
C LYS A 34 -0.87 4.73 -10.36
N VAL A 35 -2.09 5.13 -10.00
CA VAL A 35 -3.29 4.86 -10.81
C VAL A 35 -3.27 5.71 -12.09
N GLU A 36 -2.70 6.91 -11.99
CA GLU A 36 -2.59 7.89 -13.08
C GLU A 36 -1.86 7.31 -14.30
N ASP A 37 -0.88 6.43 -14.07
CA ASP A 37 -0.08 5.82 -15.12
C ASP A 37 -0.84 4.74 -15.92
N ILE A 38 -1.93 4.19 -15.37
CA ILE A 38 -2.69 3.08 -15.96
C ILE A 38 -4.20 3.38 -16.10
N TRP A 39 -4.58 4.64 -15.94
CA TRP A 39 -5.97 5.04 -16.02
C TRP A 39 -6.56 4.77 -17.41
N ASN A 40 -7.82 4.36 -17.45
CA ASN A 40 -8.59 4.25 -18.68
C ASN A 40 -10.07 4.55 -18.42
N LEU A 41 -10.76 5.05 -19.45
CA LEU A 41 -12.17 5.45 -19.37
C LEU A 41 -13.11 4.31 -18.93
N ARG A 42 -12.71 3.06 -19.15
CA ARG A 42 -13.49 1.87 -18.78
C ARG A 42 -13.31 1.48 -17.31
N GLY A 43 -12.31 2.02 -16.62
CA GLY A 43 -12.05 1.75 -15.20
C GLY A 43 -11.61 0.31 -14.90
N ILE A 44 -11.05 -0.41 -15.87
CA ILE A 44 -10.63 -1.81 -15.70
C ILE A 44 -9.10 -1.93 -15.53
N LEU A 45 -8.64 -3.07 -15.01
CA LEU A 45 -7.21 -3.38 -14.86
C LEU A 45 -6.44 -2.39 -13.99
N ASN A 46 -7.09 -1.78 -12.99
CA ASN A 46 -6.36 -1.08 -11.96
C ASN A 46 -5.63 -2.08 -11.06
N THR A 47 -4.37 -2.34 -11.40
CA THR A 47 -3.46 -3.19 -10.63
C THR A 47 -2.37 -2.37 -9.94
N SER A 48 -2.58 -1.06 -9.71
CA SER A 48 -1.60 -0.24 -9.01
C SER A 48 -1.37 -0.73 -7.58
N TRP A 49 -0.34 -0.23 -6.91
CA TRP A 49 -0.13 -0.53 -5.49
C TRP A 49 -1.36 -0.11 -4.69
N HIS A 50 -1.84 -1.02 -3.85
CA HIS A 50 -2.95 -0.73 -2.97
C HIS A 50 -2.44 -0.01 -1.72
N ARG A 51 -3.09 1.09 -1.34
CA ARG A 51 -2.66 1.96 -0.23
C ARG A 51 -3.83 2.13 0.74
N ILE A 52 -3.58 1.91 2.03
CA ILE A 52 -4.57 2.06 3.10
C ILE A 52 -4.00 3.02 4.15
N GLN A 53 -4.71 4.12 4.40
CA GLN A 53 -4.42 5.07 5.47
C GLN A 53 -5.09 4.59 6.76
N LEU A 54 -4.31 4.46 7.83
CA LEU A 54 -4.75 3.99 9.14
C LEU A 54 -4.43 5.03 10.21
N GLN A 55 -5.29 5.13 11.21
CA GLN A 55 -5.00 5.85 12.44
C GLN A 55 -4.63 4.83 13.52
N VAL A 56 -3.43 4.92 14.07
CA VAL A 56 -3.03 4.08 15.20
C VAL A 56 -3.70 4.63 16.46
N THR A 57 -4.58 3.82 17.06
CA THR A 57 -5.15 4.07 18.37
C THR A 57 -4.42 3.24 19.41
N ASP A 58 -4.06 3.86 20.54
CA ASP A 58 -3.55 3.14 21.69
C ASP A 58 -4.70 2.28 22.24
N SER A 59 -4.59 0.96 22.07
CA SER A 59 -5.57 -0.02 22.51
C SER A 59 -5.00 -0.85 23.65
N TYR A 60 -4.52 -0.17 24.69
CA TYR A 60 -4.36 -0.73 26.02
C TYR A 60 -4.53 0.39 27.06
N PRO A 61 -5.26 0.18 28.18
CA PRO A 61 -5.17 1.04 29.35
C PRO A 61 -3.78 0.97 30.02
#